data_AF-A0A2V5W161-F1
#
_entry.id   AF-A0A2V5W161-F1
#
_cell.length_a   1.000
_cell.length_b   1.000
_cell.length_c   1.000
_cell.angle_alpha   90.00
_cell.angle_beta   90.00
_cell.angle_gamma   90.00
#
_symmetry.space_group_name_H-M   'P 1'
#
loop_
_entity.id
_entity.type
_entity.pdbx_description
1 polymer ?
#
loop_
_entity_poly.entity_id
_entity_poly.type
_entity_poly.pdbx_seq_one_letter_code
_entity_poly.pdbx_strand_id
1 'polypeptide(L)'
;HPSSIDNVPTSGGKEDHVAMGMTGALKLRAIVDLAENLLAIELLAGAEALEHRHPLKAGVGVERAFATVRKIALPLTQDRSLSGDIARVAEAIRSGDFDSGYEKS
;
A
#
# COMPACT_ATOMS: atom_id res chain seq x y z
N HIS A 1 -3.18 -15.94 -8.82
CA HIS A 1 -2.62 -16.73 -9.93
C HIS A 1 -1.09 -16.76 -9.82
N PRO A 2 -0.47 -17.81 -9.27
CA PRO A 2 0.99 -17.86 -9.13
C PRO A 2 1.66 -17.94 -10.51
N SER A 3 2.75 -17.19 -10.72
CA SER A 3 3.56 -17.24 -11.95
C SER A 3 4.59 -18.38 -11.93
N SER A 4 4.74 -19.08 -10.80
CA SER A 4 5.68 -20.19 -10.61
C SER A 4 5.20 -21.52 -11.21
N ILE A 5 3.98 -21.58 -11.77
CA ILE A 5 3.39 -22.80 -12.35
C ILE A 5 3.38 -22.80 -13.89
N ASP A 6 3.80 -21.71 -14.54
CA ASP A 6 3.88 -21.63 -16.00
C ASP A 6 5.24 -22.13 -16.48
N ASN A 7 5.31 -23.40 -16.90
CA ASN A 7 6.45 -23.96 -17.62
C ASN A 7 6.09 -24.09 -19.10
N VAL A 8 6.65 -23.23 -19.96
CA VAL A 8 6.60 -23.42 -21.42
C VAL A 8 8.00 -23.89 -21.83
N PRO A 9 8.18 -25.18 -22.19
CA PRO A 9 9.49 -25.69 -22.56
C PRO A 9 9.92 -25.04 -23.88
N THR A 10 11.09 -24.42 -23.89
CA THR A 10 11.80 -24.06 -25.12
C THR A 10 13.13 -24.81 -25.16
N SER A 11 13.58 -25.19 -26.36
CA SER A 11 14.87 -25.83 -26.63
C SER A 11 15.05 -27.29 -26.17
N GLY A 12 14.14 -28.18 -26.58
CA GLY A 12 14.47 -29.61 -26.77
C GLY A 12 15.11 -30.34 -25.58
N GLY A 13 14.63 -30.09 -24.35
CA GLY A 13 14.99 -30.88 -23.16
C GLY A 13 16.38 -30.62 -22.58
N LYS A 14 16.87 -29.37 -22.61
CA LYS A 14 18.12 -28.98 -21.92
C LYS A 14 17.96 -27.91 -20.83
N GLU A 15 16.76 -27.36 -20.66
CA GLU A 15 16.44 -26.36 -19.64
C GLU A 15 15.09 -26.71 -19.00
N ASP A 16 15.05 -27.84 -18.32
CA ASP A 16 13.78 -28.49 -17.93
C ASP A 16 13.15 -27.85 -16.67
N HIS A 17 13.86 -26.89 -16.05
CA HIS A 17 13.43 -26.09 -14.91
C HIS A 17 13.80 -24.61 -15.11
N VAL A 18 12.88 -23.84 -15.68
CA VAL A 18 12.97 -22.37 -15.70
C VAL A 18 12.15 -21.84 -14.54
N ALA A 19 12.81 -21.24 -13.53
CA ALA A 19 12.16 -20.82 -12.28
C ALA A 19 11.10 -19.71 -12.44
N MET A 20 10.89 -19.17 -13.66
CA MET A 20 10.07 -17.98 -13.94
C MET A 20 10.33 -16.82 -12.96
N GLY A 21 11.57 -16.74 -12.42
CA GLY A 21 11.89 -15.87 -11.28
C GLY A 21 11.68 -14.40 -11.60
N MET A 22 11.99 -13.98 -12.83
CA MET A 22 11.75 -12.60 -13.28
C MET A 22 10.24 -12.30 -13.42
N THR A 23 9.46 -13.21 -14.00
CA THR A 23 7.99 -13.07 -14.11
C THR A 23 7.33 -13.02 -12.73
N GLY A 24 7.81 -13.85 -11.79
CA GLY A 24 7.39 -13.79 -10.39
C GLY A 24 7.74 -12.49 -9.68
N ALA A 25 8.96 -11.98 -9.89
CA ALA A 25 9.38 -10.70 -9.33
C ALA A 25 8.52 -9.53 -9.85
N LEU A 26 8.26 -9.49 -11.17
CA LEU A 26 7.39 -8.46 -11.77
C LEU A 26 5.96 -8.53 -11.24
N LYS A 27 5.42 -9.74 -11.09
CA LYS A 27 4.09 -9.95 -10.52
C LYS A 27 4.04 -9.47 -9.07
N LEU A 28 5.04 -9.83 -8.27
CA LEU A 28 5.10 -9.41 -6.87
C LEU A 28 5.15 -7.89 -6.75
N ARG A 29 5.97 -7.22 -7.57
CA ARG A 29 6.01 -5.76 -7.62
C ARG A 29 4.61 -5.17 -7.87
N ALA A 30 3.90 -5.67 -8.88
CA ALA A 30 2.55 -5.20 -9.17
C ALA A 30 1.56 -5.44 -8.03
N ILE A 31 1.66 -6.58 -7.33
CA ILE A 31 0.81 -6.88 -6.16
C ILE A 31 1.09 -5.90 -5.03
N VAL A 32 2.36 -5.62 -4.74
CA VAL A 32 2.77 -4.67 -3.69
C VAL A 32 2.25 -3.27 -4.03
N ASP A 33 2.41 -2.83 -5.28
CA ASP A 33 1.93 -1.51 -5.71
C ASP A 33 0.39 -1.40 -5.58
N LEU A 34 -0.36 -2.47 -5.89
CA LEU A 34 -1.81 -2.49 -5.68
C LEU A 34 -2.19 -2.48 -4.19
N ALA A 35 -1.45 -3.20 -3.36
CA ALA A 35 -1.69 -3.26 -1.91
C ALA A 35 -1.47 -1.90 -1.25
N GLU A 36 -0.40 -1.20 -1.60
CA GLU A 36 -0.12 0.15 -1.10
C GLU A 36 -1.24 1.14 -1.48
N ASN A 37 -1.74 1.09 -2.72
CA ASN A 37 -2.87 1.91 -3.15
C ASN A 37 -4.17 1.57 -2.39
N LEU A 38 -4.42 0.28 -2.13
CA LEU A 38 -5.59 -0.16 -1.36
C LEU A 38 -5.53 0.37 0.07
N LEU A 39 -4.39 0.20 0.74
CA LEU A 39 -4.16 0.70 2.10
C LEU A 39 -4.23 2.24 2.16
N ALA A 40 -3.75 2.93 1.12
CA ALA A 40 -3.87 4.38 1.03
C ALA A 40 -5.33 4.85 1.00
N ILE A 41 -6.20 4.16 0.24
CA ILE A 41 -7.64 4.44 0.20
C ILE A 41 -8.27 4.19 1.59
N GLU A 42 -7.92 3.09 2.25
CA GLU A 42 -8.44 2.76 3.57
C GLU A 42 -8.02 3.79 4.63
N LEU A 43 -6.76 4.23 4.62
CA LEU A 43 -6.25 5.27 5.52
C LEU A 43 -6.95 6.61 5.30
N LEU A 44 -7.19 7.00 4.04
CA LEU A 44 -7.95 8.22 3.72
C LEU A 44 -9.39 8.13 4.24
N ALA A 45 -10.08 7.01 3.96
CA ALA A 45 -11.45 6.80 4.43
C ALA A 45 -11.54 6.77 5.97
N GLY A 46 -10.58 6.11 6.62
CA GLY A 46 -10.46 6.07 8.08
C GLY A 46 -10.20 7.46 8.68
N ALA A 47 -9.38 8.29 8.02
CA ALA A 47 -9.14 9.65 8.47
C ALA A 47 -10.40 10.52 8.38
N GLU A 48 -11.17 10.46 7.28
CA GLU A 48 -12.46 11.16 7.19
C GLU A 48 -13.46 10.64 8.25
N ALA A 49 -13.51 9.33 8.47
CA ALA A 49 -14.37 8.75 9.51
C ALA A 49 -14.02 9.26 10.92
N LEU A 50 -12.74 9.52 11.21
CA LEU A 50 -12.32 10.09 12.49
C LEU A 50 -12.74 11.56 12.65
N GLU A 51 -12.69 12.37 11.59
CA GLU A 51 -13.19 13.76 11.62
C GLU A 51 -14.65 13.81 12.11
N HIS A 52 -15.48 12.92 11.58
CA HIS A 52 -16.90 12.83 11.93
C HIS A 52 -17.16 12.28 13.33
N ARG A 53 -16.15 11.75 14.02
CA ARG A 53 -16.27 11.21 15.38
C ARG A 53 -15.75 12.16 16.46
N HIS A 54 -15.20 13.32 16.10
CA HIS A 54 -14.83 14.32 17.09
C HIS A 54 -16.04 14.72 17.97
N PRO A 55 -15.83 14.94 19.29
CA PRO A 55 -14.53 15.05 19.99
C PRO A 55 -13.96 13.73 20.53
N LEU A 56 -14.51 12.56 20.15
CA LEU A 56 -13.91 11.28 20.55
C LEU A 56 -12.49 11.16 19.98
N LYS A 57 -11.61 10.53 20.76
CA LYS A 57 -10.22 10.25 20.37
C LYS A 57 -10.02 8.76 20.17
N ALA A 58 -9.24 8.42 19.14
CA ALA A 58 -8.82 7.06 18.88
C ALA A 58 -7.61 6.67 19.75
N GLY A 59 -7.18 5.40 19.65
CA GLY A 59 -5.96 4.95 20.30
C GLY A 59 -4.71 5.63 19.73
N VAL A 60 -3.62 5.64 20.49
CA VAL A 60 -2.37 6.38 20.17
C VAL A 60 -1.83 6.05 18.76
N GLY A 61 -1.84 4.77 18.36
CA GLY A 61 -1.38 4.37 17.03
C GLY A 61 -2.26 4.93 15.90
N VAL A 62 -3.58 4.90 16.10
CA VAL A 62 -4.55 5.42 15.12
C VAL A 62 -4.47 6.93 15.01
N GLU A 63 -4.32 7.65 16.13
CA GLU A 63 -4.13 9.11 16.13
C GLU A 63 -2.84 9.52 15.40
N ARG A 64 -1.76 8.73 15.51
CA ARG A 64 -0.52 8.95 14.75
C ARG A 64 -0.71 8.72 13.26
N ALA A 65 -1.38 7.64 12.88
CA ALA A 65 -1.69 7.35 11.48
C ALA A 65 -2.59 8.45 10.88
N PHE A 66 -3.63 8.85 11.61
CA PHE A 66 -4.50 9.98 11.26
C PHE A 66 -3.71 11.27 11.05
N ALA A 67 -2.85 11.66 12.00
CA ALA A 67 -2.02 12.84 11.88
C ALA A 67 -1.07 12.78 10.67
N THR A 68 -0.57 11.59 10.33
CA THR A 68 0.28 11.37 9.16
C THR A 68 -0.50 11.56 7.87
N VAL A 69 -1.69 10.96 7.75
CA VAL A 69 -2.60 11.18 6.61
C VAL A 69 -2.92 12.66 6.45
N ARG A 70 -3.20 13.38 7.54
CA ARG A 70 -3.57 14.80 7.50
C ARG A 70 -2.44 15.76 7.11
N LYS A 71 -1.18 15.33 7.21
CA LYS A 71 -0.04 16.07 6.61
C LYS A 71 -0.01 15.94 5.08
N ILE A 72 -0.60 14.89 4.53
CA ILE A 72 -0.53 14.54 3.10
C ILE A 72 -1.81 14.94 2.35
N ALA A 73 -2.97 14.75 2.99
CA ALA A 73 -4.29 14.94 2.41
C ALA A 73 -5.20 15.71 3.36
N LEU A 74 -5.70 16.85 2.87
CA LEU A 74 -6.63 17.70 3.60
C LEU A 74 -7.99 17.01 3.77
N PRO A 75 -8.72 17.29 4.88
CA PRO A 75 -10.09 16.83 5.08
C PRO A 75 -10.98 17.12 3.88
N LEU A 76 -11.90 16.21 3.58
CA LEU A 76 -12.79 16.34 2.44
C LEU A 76 -13.98 17.24 2.80
N THR A 77 -13.86 18.54 2.54
CA THR A 77 -14.94 19.52 2.76
C THR A 77 -15.90 19.66 1.58
N GLN A 78 -15.44 19.26 0.39
CA GLN A 78 -16.19 19.26 -0.87
C GLN A 78 -15.60 18.19 -1.79
N ASP A 79 -16.37 17.77 -2.79
CA ASP A 79 -15.90 16.81 -3.78
C ASP A 79 -14.68 17.31 -4.53
N ARG A 80 -13.67 16.45 -4.62
CA ARG A 80 -12.45 16.68 -5.40
C ARG A 80 -11.85 15.35 -5.84
N SER A 81 -10.94 15.40 -6.81
CA SER A 81 -10.18 14.21 -7.18
C SER A 81 -9.26 13.77 -6.04
N LEU A 82 -9.36 12.50 -5.66
CA LEU A 82 -8.52 11.87 -4.63
C LEU A 82 -7.31 11.13 -5.23
N SER A 83 -7.18 11.04 -6.55
CA SER A 83 -6.10 10.28 -7.20
C SER A 83 -4.72 10.72 -6.73
N GLY A 84 -4.51 12.03 -6.60
CA GLY A 84 -3.26 12.59 -6.10
C GLY A 84 -3.02 12.28 -4.62
N ASP A 85 -4.07 12.23 -3.80
CA ASP A 85 -3.93 11.91 -2.38
C ASP A 85 -3.62 10.43 -2.18
N ILE A 86 -4.31 9.56 -2.89
CA ILE A 86 -4.08 8.11 -2.88
C ILE A 86 -2.63 7.84 -3.26
N ALA A 87 -2.14 8.45 -4.35
CA ALA A 87 -0.75 8.28 -4.78
C ALA A 87 0.28 8.75 -3.72
N ARG A 88 0.04 9.90 -3.07
CA ARG A 88 0.97 10.41 -2.04
C ARG A 88 0.92 9.59 -0.75
N VAL A 89 -0.25 9.09 -0.35
CA VAL A 89 -0.37 8.22 0.82
C VAL A 89 0.24 6.85 0.53
N ALA A 90 0.06 6.30 -0.68
CA ALA A 90 0.72 5.06 -1.10
C ALA A 90 2.25 5.20 -1.06
N GLU A 91 2.79 6.34 -1.50
CA GLU A 91 4.23 6.63 -1.39
C GLU A 91 4.71 6.73 0.07
N ALA A 92 3.91 7.34 0.95
CA ALA A 92 4.22 7.41 2.37
C ALA A 92 4.21 6.02 3.04
N ILE A 93 3.29 5.14 2.64
CA ILE A 93 3.31 3.71 3.05
C ILE A 93 4.60 3.05 2.59
N ARG A 94 4.96 3.22 1.31
CA ARG A 94 6.18 2.64 0.73
C ARG A 94 7.45 3.15 1.42
N SER A 95 7.45 4.41 1.85
CA SER A 95 8.56 5.07 2.55
C SER A 95 8.69 4.67 4.02
N GLY A 96 7.70 3.95 4.58
CA GLY A 96 7.69 3.56 5.98
C GLY A 96 7.26 4.69 6.93
N ASP A 97 6.60 5.73 6.44
CA ASP A 97 6.21 6.91 7.25
C ASP A 97 5.21 6.57 8.36
N PHE A 98 4.55 5.42 8.26
CA PHE A 98 3.60 4.90 9.25
C PHE A 98 4.23 3.94 10.27
N ASP A 99 5.51 3.59 10.12
CA ASP A 99 6.20 2.68 11.02
C ASP A 99 6.47 3.37 12.37
N SER A 100 5.68 3.02 13.38
CA SER A 100 5.91 3.51 14.73
C SER A 100 7.08 2.77 15.37
N GLY A 101 8.29 3.30 15.20
CA GLY A 101 9.45 2.96 16.05
C GLY A 101 9.68 1.46 16.27
N TYR A 102 9.81 0.68 15.19
CA TYR A 102 10.58 -0.57 15.25
C TYR A 102 12.06 -0.21 15.42
N GLU A 103 12.43 0.33 16.60
CA GLU A 103 13.82 0.26 17.03
C GLU A 103 14.13 -1.21 17.26
N LYS A 104 15.07 -1.72 16.44
CA LYS A 104 15.78 -2.96 16.68
C LYS A 104 16.25 -2.97 18.15
N SER A 105 15.65 -3.82 18.98
CA SER A 105 16.36 -4.37 20.15
C SER A 105 17.36 -5.42 19.70
#